data_AF-A0A2A4AK79-F1
#
_entry.id   AF-A0A2A4AK79-F1
#
_cell.length_a   1.000
_cell.length_b   1.000
_cell.length_c   1.000
_cell.angle_alpha   90.00
_cell.angle_beta   90.00
_cell.angle_gamma   90.00
#
_symmetry.space_group_name_H-M   'P 1'
#
loop_
_entity.id
_entity.type
_entity.pdbx_description
1 polymer ?
#
loop_
_entity_poly.entity_id
_entity_poly.type
_entity_poly.pdbx_seq_one_letter_code
_entity_poly.pdbx_strand_id
1 'polypeptide(L)'
;MGTWDVGPFDNHAACDLLAAIRDGSFDFERFKRMCAAPQLDVDEAEMVIALGMLAKISPEHLPQGVSAESINALYKPQSRAWLRKQINATLDPDTSSVYALWEPTGELETWIMAVRAALP
;
A
#
# COMPACT_ATOMS: atom_id res chain seq x y z
N MET A 1 -18.61 12.72 -0.68
CA MET A 1 -17.91 12.13 0.48
C MET A 1 -16.99 11.09 -0.09
N GLY A 2 -15.71 11.45 -0.17
CA GLY A 2 -14.71 10.70 -0.92
C GLY A 2 -14.45 9.36 -0.25
N THR A 3 -14.20 8.35 -1.05
CA THR A 3 -13.84 6.98 -0.67
C THR A 3 -12.52 6.88 0.12
N TRP A 4 -12.04 7.98 0.70
CA TRP A 4 -10.65 8.19 1.16
C TRP A 4 -10.58 8.97 2.49
N ASP A 5 -11.61 8.81 3.34
CA ASP A 5 -11.67 9.41 4.69
C ASP A 5 -12.39 8.49 5.72
N VAL A 6 -12.40 7.16 5.52
CA VAL A 6 -13.05 6.19 6.45
C VAL A 6 -12.67 4.74 6.13
N GLY A 7 -11.44 4.34 6.48
CA GLY A 7 -11.06 2.92 6.48
C GLY A 7 -9.78 2.69 7.27
N PRO A 8 -9.40 1.44 7.59
CA PRO A 8 -8.21 1.08 8.38
C PRO A 8 -6.85 1.46 7.73
N PHE A 9 -6.87 2.42 6.81
CA PHE A 9 -5.81 2.91 5.94
C PHE A 9 -5.45 4.38 6.21
N ASP A 10 -6.03 5.01 7.24
CA ASP A 10 -5.59 6.33 7.74
C ASP A 10 -4.32 6.23 8.58
N ASN A 11 -3.43 5.28 8.27
CA ASN A 11 -2.15 5.20 8.93
C ASN A 11 -1.22 6.31 8.44
N HIS A 12 -0.30 6.70 9.32
CA HIS A 12 0.60 7.81 9.08
C HIS A 12 1.47 7.56 7.85
N ALA A 13 1.91 6.31 7.65
CA ALA A 13 2.76 5.91 6.53
C ALA A 13 2.09 6.07 5.16
N ALA A 14 0.81 5.70 5.03
CA ALA A 14 0.04 5.88 3.80
C ALA A 14 -0.23 7.37 3.51
N CYS A 15 -0.52 8.16 4.54
CA CYS A 15 -0.67 9.61 4.41
C CYS A 15 0.62 10.28 3.90
N ASP A 16 1.76 9.92 4.48
CA ASP A 16 3.08 10.45 4.09
C ASP A 16 3.46 10.02 2.68
N LEU A 17 3.17 8.77 2.30
CA LEU A 17 3.34 8.27 0.94
C LEU A 17 2.50 9.09 -0.06
N LEU A 18 1.23 9.35 0.24
CA LEU A 18 0.37 10.15 -0.63
C LEU A 18 0.88 11.59 -0.76
N ALA A 19 1.39 12.17 0.33
CA ALA A 19 2.03 13.48 0.29
C ALA A 19 3.27 13.47 -0.63
N ALA A 20 4.14 12.46 -0.50
CA ALA A 20 5.32 12.30 -1.36
C ALA A 20 4.98 12.03 -2.83
N ILE A 21 3.87 11.36 -3.12
CA ILE A 21 3.39 11.18 -4.50
C ILE A 21 2.87 12.50 -5.06
N ARG A 22 2.18 13.31 -4.25
CA ARG A 22 1.62 14.61 -4.64
C ARG A 22 2.69 15.65 -4.91
N ASP A 23 3.74 15.71 -4.10
CA ASP A 23 4.86 16.64 -4.30
C ASP A 23 5.90 16.14 -5.32
N GLY A 24 5.76 14.90 -5.80
CA GLY A 24 6.62 14.28 -6.80
C GLY A 24 7.96 13.77 -6.26
N SER A 25 8.15 13.74 -4.94
CA SER A 25 9.36 13.21 -4.30
C SER A 25 9.38 11.68 -4.20
N PHE A 26 8.23 11.01 -4.39
CA PHE A 26 8.13 9.57 -4.34
C PHE A 26 8.71 8.88 -5.60
N ASP A 27 9.63 7.94 -5.38
CA ASP A 27 10.18 7.06 -6.42
C ASP A 27 9.93 5.59 -6.04
N PHE A 28 9.09 4.93 -6.84
CA PHE A 28 8.72 3.53 -6.64
C PHE A 28 9.90 2.55 -6.76
N GLU A 29 10.85 2.78 -7.65
CA GLU A 29 12.02 1.92 -7.79
C GLU A 29 13.00 2.10 -6.63
N ARG A 30 13.11 3.32 -6.09
CA ARG A 30 13.84 3.56 -4.84
C ARG A 30 13.18 2.84 -3.68
N PHE A 31 11.86 2.95 -3.55
CA PHE A 31 11.09 2.27 -2.51
C PHE A 31 11.29 0.74 -2.57
N LYS A 32 11.17 0.12 -3.76
CA LYS A 32 11.43 -1.31 -3.95
C LYS A 32 12.81 -1.76 -3.47
N ARG A 33 13.84 -0.91 -3.62
CA ARG A 33 15.19 -1.21 -3.14
C ARG A 33 15.32 -1.09 -1.62
N MET A 34 14.53 -0.21 -0.99
CA MET A 34 14.48 -0.08 0.47
C MET A 34 13.82 -1.31 1.10
N CYS A 35 12.68 -1.75 0.54
CA CYS A 35 11.96 -2.96 0.94
C CYS A 35 12.70 -4.28 0.62
N ALA A 36 14.00 -4.26 0.33
CA ALA A 36 14.79 -5.44 0.01
C ALA A 36 15.22 -6.25 1.26
N ALA A 37 14.87 -5.78 2.46
CA ALA A 37 14.98 -6.55 3.70
C ALA A 37 14.11 -7.82 3.64
N PRO A 38 14.44 -8.89 4.39
CA PRO A 38 13.71 -10.16 4.33
C PRO A 38 12.23 -10.05 4.75
N GLN A 39 11.88 -9.00 5.52
CA GLN A 39 10.53 -8.70 6.00
C GLN A 39 10.30 -7.20 5.94
N LEU A 40 9.06 -6.80 5.63
CA LEU A 40 8.65 -5.40 5.70
C LEU A 40 8.40 -5.02 7.17
N ASP A 41 8.80 -3.81 7.54
CA ASP A 41 8.29 -3.22 8.77
C ASP A 41 6.80 -2.82 8.62
N VAL A 42 6.21 -2.29 9.70
CA VAL A 42 4.79 -1.91 9.70
C VAL A 42 4.52 -0.81 8.67
N ASP A 43 5.34 0.24 8.65
CA ASP A 43 5.16 1.39 7.77
C ASP A 43 5.33 1.00 6.30
N GLU A 44 6.36 0.20 5.99
CA GLU A 44 6.62 -0.34 4.66
C GLU A 44 5.46 -1.23 4.17
N ALA A 45 4.92 -2.07 5.05
CA ALA A 45 3.77 -2.91 4.73
C ALA A 45 2.53 -2.07 4.42
N GLU A 46 2.26 -1.05 5.23
CA GLU A 46 1.16 -0.11 5.04
C GLU A 46 1.29 0.67 3.72
N MET A 47 2.50 1.16 3.40
CA MET A 47 2.79 1.82 2.14
C MET A 47 2.59 0.87 0.95
N VAL A 48 3.05 -0.38 1.03
CA VAL A 48 2.86 -1.40 -0.02
C VAL A 48 1.37 -1.66 -0.28
N ILE A 49 0.55 -1.75 0.77
CA ILE A 49 -0.90 -1.96 0.65
C ILE A 49 -1.55 -0.74 -0.04
N ALA A 50 -1.19 0.48 0.37
CA ALA A 50 -1.67 1.71 -0.26
C ALA A 50 -1.29 1.80 -1.75
N LEU A 51 -0.05 1.43 -2.11
CA LEU A 51 0.39 1.35 -3.51
C LEU A 51 -0.40 0.29 -4.31
N GLY A 52 -0.77 -0.83 -3.68
CA GLY A 52 -1.66 -1.84 -4.26
C GLY A 52 -3.01 -1.27 -4.66
N MET A 53 -3.65 -0.52 -3.74
CA MET A 53 -4.90 0.19 -4.02
C MET A 53 -4.75 1.17 -5.19
N LEU A 54 -3.71 2.01 -5.17
CA LEU A 54 -3.44 2.96 -6.26
C LEU A 54 -3.25 2.26 -7.62
N ALA A 55 -2.57 1.12 -7.63
CA ALA A 55 -2.32 0.35 -8.84
C ALA A 55 -3.61 -0.25 -9.46
N LYS A 56 -4.68 -0.42 -8.69
CA LYS A 56 -5.99 -0.91 -9.16
C LYS A 56 -6.87 0.19 -9.74
N ILE A 57 -6.71 1.40 -9.24
CA ILE A 57 -7.60 2.51 -9.54
C ILE A 57 -7.34 3.01 -10.97
N SER A 58 -8.42 3.26 -11.71
CA SER A 58 -8.31 3.91 -13.01
C SER A 58 -7.75 5.32 -12.86
N PRO A 59 -6.90 5.80 -13.79
CA PRO A 59 -6.35 7.16 -13.78
C PRO A 59 -7.37 8.29 -13.54
N GLU A 60 -8.62 8.09 -13.96
CA GLU A 60 -9.73 9.04 -13.81
C GLU A 60 -10.29 9.15 -12.38
N HIS A 61 -10.02 8.16 -11.53
CA HIS A 61 -10.52 8.04 -10.15
C HIS A 61 -9.40 8.27 -9.12
N LEU A 62 -8.26 8.81 -9.55
CA LEU A 62 -7.13 9.07 -8.65
C LEU A 62 -7.45 10.14 -7.62
N PRO A 63 -6.86 10.03 -6.41
CA PRO A 63 -7.05 11.02 -5.37
C PRO A 63 -6.52 12.38 -5.83
N GLN A 64 -7.13 13.44 -5.30
CA GLN A 64 -6.75 14.81 -5.65
C GLN A 64 -5.25 15.05 -5.41
N GLY A 65 -4.60 15.63 -6.41
CA GLY A 65 -3.16 15.92 -6.40
C GLY A 65 -2.27 14.74 -6.80
N VAL A 66 -2.80 13.53 -6.98
CA VAL A 66 -2.03 12.40 -7.54
C VAL A 66 -2.27 12.34 -9.04
N SER A 67 -1.19 12.50 -9.82
CA SER A 67 -1.24 12.38 -11.26
C SER A 67 -1.03 10.94 -11.71
N ALA A 68 -1.63 10.55 -12.83
CA ALA A 68 -1.40 9.24 -13.45
C ALA A 68 0.07 9.03 -13.86
N GLU A 69 0.78 10.12 -14.17
CA GLU A 69 2.21 10.08 -14.50
C GLU A 69 3.04 9.70 -13.27
N SER A 70 2.74 10.28 -12.10
CA SER A 70 3.43 10.00 -10.82
C SER A 70 3.35 8.54 -10.42
N ILE A 71 2.26 7.84 -10.77
CA ILE A 71 2.03 6.44 -10.42
C ILE A 71 2.11 5.50 -11.63
N ASN A 72 2.58 5.98 -12.80
CA ASN A 72 2.64 5.17 -14.03
C ASN A 72 3.47 3.88 -13.83
N ALA A 73 4.50 3.96 -12.98
CA ALA A 73 5.31 2.80 -12.61
C ALA A 73 4.49 1.67 -11.97
N LEU A 74 3.41 1.97 -11.25
CA LEU A 74 2.56 0.98 -10.57
C LEU A 74 1.70 0.16 -11.53
N TYR A 75 1.34 0.73 -12.69
CA TYR A 75 0.54 0.03 -13.71
C TYR A 75 1.34 -1.00 -14.50
N LYS A 76 2.68 -1.01 -14.39
CA LYS A 76 3.51 -2.00 -15.06
C LYS A 76 3.24 -3.41 -14.51
N PRO A 77 3.18 -4.45 -15.37
CA PRO A 77 2.92 -5.82 -14.91
C PRO A 77 3.90 -6.33 -13.85
N GLN A 78 5.19 -5.98 -13.99
CA GLN A 78 6.23 -6.36 -13.03
C GLN A 78 6.01 -5.70 -11.66
N SER A 79 5.62 -4.43 -11.65
CA SER A 79 5.31 -3.68 -10.43
C SER A 79 4.09 -4.27 -9.71
N ARG A 80 3.03 -4.60 -10.45
CA ARG A 80 1.84 -5.25 -9.89
C ARG A 80 2.17 -6.63 -9.32
N ALA A 81 2.98 -7.43 -10.02
CA ALA A 81 3.41 -8.74 -9.52
C ALA A 81 4.23 -8.60 -8.23
N TRP A 82 5.11 -7.60 -8.15
CA TRP A 82 5.88 -7.29 -6.94
C TRP A 82 4.96 -6.84 -5.80
N LEU A 83 4.06 -5.89 -6.03
CA LEU A 83 3.08 -5.42 -5.05
C LEU A 83 2.23 -6.58 -4.54
N ARG A 84 1.69 -7.40 -5.43
CA ARG A 84 0.91 -8.58 -5.06
C ARG A 84 1.70 -9.53 -4.17
N LYS A 85 2.98 -9.79 -4.47
CA LYS A 85 3.84 -10.63 -3.64
C LYS A 85 4.01 -10.02 -2.23
N GLN A 86 4.31 -8.73 -2.16
CA GLN A 86 4.55 -8.04 -0.89
C GLN A 86 3.28 -7.94 -0.05
N ILE A 87 2.15 -7.55 -0.64
CA ILE A 87 0.85 -7.50 0.05
C ILE A 87 0.48 -8.88 0.60
N ASN A 88 0.70 -9.97 -0.14
CA ASN A 88 0.47 -11.31 0.40
C ASN A 88 1.41 -11.65 1.56
N ALA A 89 2.66 -11.19 1.54
CA ALA A 89 3.57 -11.36 2.67
C ALA A 89 3.10 -10.60 3.91
N THR A 90 2.42 -9.46 3.76
CA THR A 90 1.82 -8.75 4.91
C THR A 90 0.71 -9.53 5.58
N LEU A 91 0.06 -10.47 4.88
CA LEU A 91 -1.02 -11.31 5.40
C LEU A 91 -0.51 -12.57 6.10
N ASP A 92 0.81 -12.79 6.15
CA ASP A 92 1.42 -13.96 6.75
C ASP A 92 1.49 -13.82 8.29
N PRO A 93 0.80 -14.68 9.06
CA PRO A 93 0.73 -14.54 10.52
C PRO A 93 2.07 -14.79 11.23
N ASP A 94 2.97 -15.58 10.64
CA ASP A 94 4.22 -15.99 11.28
C ASP A 94 5.34 -14.96 11.05
N THR A 95 5.27 -14.20 9.97
CA THR A 95 6.38 -13.34 9.51
C THR A 95 6.03 -11.86 9.40
N SER A 96 4.76 -11.49 9.39
CA SER A 96 4.33 -10.11 9.18
C SER A 96 4.17 -9.32 10.48
N SER A 97 5.00 -8.29 10.62
CA SER A 97 4.92 -7.34 11.74
C SER A 97 3.58 -6.61 11.79
N VAL A 98 3.01 -6.26 10.61
CA VAL A 98 1.70 -5.59 10.55
C VAL A 98 0.57 -6.56 10.90
N TYR A 99 0.67 -7.84 10.55
CA TYR A 99 -0.32 -8.83 10.97
C TYR A 99 -0.34 -8.96 12.49
N ALA A 100 0.84 -9.11 13.12
CA ALA A 100 0.99 -9.20 14.57
C ALA A 100 0.49 -7.94 15.29
N LEU A 101 0.55 -6.77 14.66
CA LEU A 101 -0.02 -5.53 15.17
C LEU A 101 -1.55 -5.57 15.21
N TRP A 102 -2.18 -6.11 14.16
CA TRP A 102 -3.64 -6.17 14.03
C TRP A 102 -4.27 -7.35 14.77
N GLU A 103 -3.55 -8.44 14.99
CA GLU A 103 -4.04 -9.63 15.69
C GLU A 103 -4.69 -9.33 17.07
N PRO A 104 -4.09 -8.53 17.98
CA PRO A 104 -4.68 -8.25 19.29
C PRO A 104 -5.83 -7.23 19.26
N THR A 105 -6.11 -6.57 18.13
CA THR A 105 -7.09 -5.47 18.05
C THR A 105 -8.54 -5.94 18.01
N GLY A 106 -8.78 -7.21 17.65
CA GLY A 106 -10.12 -7.73 17.36
C GLY A 106 -10.68 -7.32 15.99
N GLU A 107 -9.96 -6.52 15.21
CA GLU A 107 -10.36 -6.06 13.86
C GLU A 107 -9.56 -6.72 12.73
N LEU A 108 -8.76 -7.74 13.06
CA LEU A 108 -7.87 -8.43 12.13
C LEU A 108 -8.59 -8.92 10.87
N GLU A 109 -9.77 -9.53 11.00
CA GLU A 109 -10.52 -10.04 9.84
C GLU A 109 -10.96 -8.92 8.90
N THR A 110 -11.41 -7.79 9.45
CA THR A 110 -11.77 -6.59 8.68
C THR A 110 -10.55 -6.03 7.96
N TRP A 111 -9.41 -5.95 8.63
CA TRP A 111 -8.15 -5.53 8.01
C TRP A 111 -7.72 -6.50 6.89
N ILE A 112 -7.74 -7.82 7.11
CA ILE A 112 -7.40 -8.83 6.08
C ILE A 112 -8.28 -8.66 4.84
N MET A 113 -9.59 -8.48 5.01
CA MET A 113 -10.50 -8.26 3.89
C MET A 113 -10.13 -7.01 3.09
N ALA A 114 -9.77 -5.94 3.80
CA ALA A 114 -9.37 -4.67 3.19
C ALA A 114 -8.04 -4.80 2.43
N VAL A 115 -7.04 -5.47 3.01
CA VAL A 115 -5.75 -5.77 2.35
C VAL A 115 -5.93 -6.64 1.11
N ARG A 116 -6.82 -7.64 1.16
CA ARG A 116 -7.16 -8.45 -0.01
C ARG A 116 -7.82 -7.63 -1.12
N ALA A 117 -8.66 -6.66 -0.75
CA ALA A 117 -9.24 -5.73 -1.71
C ALA A 117 -8.17 -4.83 -2.37
N ALA A 118 -7.01 -4.63 -1.73
CA ALA A 118 -5.88 -3.88 -2.27
C ALA A 118 -5.00 -4.64 -3.27
N LEU A 119 -5.20 -5.94 -3.47
CA LEU A 119 -4.41 -6.73 -4.41
C LEU A 119 -4.66 -6.29 -5.87
N PRO A 120 -3.64 -5.77 -6.59
CA PRO A 120 -3.73 -5.40 -8.00
C PRO A 120 -3.62 -6.61 -8.92
#